data_AF-A0A0F9L1E3-F1
#
_entry.id   AF-A0A0F9L1E3-F1
#
_cell.length_a   1.000
_cell.length_b   1.000
_cell.length_c   1.000
_cell.angle_alpha   90.00
_cell.angle_beta   90.00
_cell.angle_gamma   90.00
#
_symmetry.space_group_name_H-M   'P 1'
#
loop_
_entity.id
_entity.type
_entity.pdbx_description
1 polymer ?
#
loop_
_entity_poly.entity_id
_entity_poly.type
_entity_poly.pdbx_seq_one_letter_code
_entity_poly.pdbx_strand_id
1 'polypeptide(L)'
;MTVTLQWFGPQVAAKMVKAQIFGVNKTMSEAVEHAKRNHTWQNRSSHLEGSISIAEKAHRVGSEVRGLWGSKDIVYALIHELGGKIVPKKAPKLKFQIGGSWVTVDEVNIPARPYLRPAADAAYPKLAANIRQGFATL
;
A
#
# COMPACT_ATOMS: atom_id res chain seq x y z
N MET A 1 -38.94 39.44 -15.60
CA MET A 1 -38.71 37.99 -15.51
C MET A 1 -37.75 37.73 -14.36
N THR A 2 -38.20 37.02 -13.33
CA THR A 2 -37.36 36.66 -12.17
C THR A 2 -36.64 35.35 -12.49
N VAL A 3 -35.31 35.37 -12.52
CA VAL A 3 -34.51 34.15 -12.69
C VAL A 3 -34.20 33.62 -11.30
N THR A 4 -34.77 32.46 -10.95
CA THR A 4 -34.48 31.75 -9.70
C THR A 4 -33.33 30.78 -9.90
N LEU A 5 -32.27 30.93 -9.09
CA LEU A 5 -31.11 30.04 -9.11
C LEU A 5 -31.30 28.93 -8.07
N GLN A 6 -31.27 27.67 -8.52
CA GLN A 6 -31.32 26.52 -7.63
C GLN A 6 -29.92 26.13 -7.18
N TRP A 7 -29.66 26.20 -5.87
CA TRP A 7 -28.39 25.79 -5.28
C TRP A 7 -28.38 24.29 -4.97
N PHE A 8 -27.46 23.56 -5.58
CA PHE A 8 -27.31 22.10 -5.43
C PHE A 8 -26.14 21.69 -4.51
N GLY A 9 -25.73 22.55 -3.58
CA GLY A 9 -24.56 22.35 -2.72
C GLY A 9 -24.46 20.97 -2.05
N PRO A 10 -25.53 20.44 -1.42
CA PRO A 10 -25.50 19.13 -0.80
C PRO A 10 -25.16 17.99 -1.77
N GLN A 11 -25.64 18.09 -3.01
CA GLN A 11 -25.41 17.09 -4.05
C GLN A 11 -23.97 17.15 -4.56
N VAL A 12 -23.44 18.37 -4.75
CA VAL A 12 -22.04 18.60 -5.12
C VAL A 12 -21.10 18.08 -4.04
N ALA A 13 -21.40 18.34 -2.77
CA ALA A 13 -20.62 17.82 -1.64
C ALA A 13 -20.65 16.29 -1.57
N ALA A 14 -21.82 15.67 -1.72
CA ALA A 14 -21.96 14.22 -1.75
C ALA A 14 -21.19 13.58 -2.92
N LYS A 15 -21.25 14.21 -4.10
CA LYS A 15 -20.51 13.79 -5.29
C LYS A 15 -19.00 13.90 -5.07
N MET A 16 -18.53 14.99 -4.44
CA MET A 16 -17.12 15.16 -4.10
C MET A 16 -16.61 14.06 -3.17
N VAL A 17 -17.38 13.68 -2.14
CA VAL A 17 -17.00 12.57 -1.24
C VAL A 17 -16.87 11.25 -2.01
N LYS A 18 -17.81 10.94 -2.92
CA LYS A 18 -17.72 9.74 -3.76
C LYS A 18 -16.48 9.78 -4.67
N ALA A 19 -16.19 10.93 -5.26
CA ALA A 19 -15.00 11.15 -6.09
C ALA A 19 -13.70 10.99 -5.29
N GLN A 20 -13.66 11.46 -4.04
CA GLN A 20 -12.52 11.26 -3.13
C GLN A 20 -12.32 9.78 -2.81
N ILE A 21 -13.38 9.05 -2.46
CA ILE A 21 -13.33 7.60 -2.20
C ILE A 21 -12.81 6.85 -3.44
N PHE A 22 -13.32 7.20 -4.62
CA PHE A 22 -12.82 6.64 -5.88
C PHE A 22 -11.33 6.94 -6.09
N GLY A 23 -10.93 8.21 -5.94
CA GLY A 23 -9.55 8.64 -6.17
C GLY A 23 -8.54 8.00 -5.22
N VAL A 24 -8.89 7.87 -3.94
CA VAL A 24 -8.05 7.20 -2.94
C VAL A 24 -7.93 5.70 -3.27
N ASN A 25 -9.03 5.01 -3.57
CA ASN A 25 -8.99 3.59 -3.96
C ASN A 25 -8.15 3.35 -5.22
N LYS A 26 -8.31 4.18 -6.26
CA LYS A 26 -7.54 4.10 -7.49
C LYS A 26 -6.04 4.31 -7.24
N THR A 27 -5.69 5.32 -6.44
CA THR A 27 -4.29 5.63 -6.10
C THR A 27 -3.65 4.50 -5.30
N MET A 28 -4.37 3.92 -4.33
CA MET A 28 -3.87 2.74 -3.59
C MET A 28 -3.70 1.53 -4.52
N SER A 29 -4.62 1.31 -5.47
CA SER A 29 -4.48 0.23 -6.46
C SER A 29 -3.24 0.41 -7.33
N GLU A 30 -2.99 1.63 -7.82
CA GLU A 30 -1.81 1.97 -8.62
C GLU A 30 -0.51 1.77 -7.82
N ALA A 31 -0.53 2.10 -6.52
CA ALA A 31 0.61 1.88 -5.62
C ALA A 31 0.86 0.37 -5.37
N VAL A 32 -0.19 -0.41 -5.10
CA VAL A 32 -0.08 -1.87 -4.98
C VAL A 32 0.51 -2.49 -6.24
N GLU A 33 0.01 -2.10 -7.41
CA GLU A 33 0.53 -2.61 -8.67
C GLU A 33 1.99 -2.19 -8.92
N HIS A 34 2.34 -0.94 -8.62
CA HIS A 34 3.72 -0.47 -8.75
C HIS A 34 4.67 -1.26 -7.84
N ALA A 35 4.27 -1.49 -6.59
CA ALA A 35 5.05 -2.24 -5.62
C ALA A 35 5.30 -3.69 -6.07
N LYS A 36 4.29 -4.34 -6.68
CA LYS A 36 4.42 -5.69 -7.25
C LYS A 36 5.31 -5.72 -8.50
N ARG A 37 5.29 -4.68 -9.32
CA ARG A 37 6.06 -4.66 -10.59
C ARG A 37 7.52 -4.21 -10.43
N ASN A 38 7.82 -3.39 -9.42
CA ASN A 38 9.10 -2.69 -9.32
C ASN A 38 9.95 -3.10 -8.12
N HIS A 39 9.92 -4.40 -7.74
CA HIS A 39 10.75 -4.93 -6.68
C HIS A 39 11.99 -5.69 -7.20
N THR A 40 13.04 -5.77 -6.40
CA THR A 40 14.33 -6.39 -6.79
C THR A 40 14.46 -7.87 -6.43
N TRP A 41 13.54 -8.44 -5.65
CA TRP A 41 13.59 -9.86 -5.30
C TRP A 41 12.99 -10.74 -6.39
N GLN A 42 13.43 -11.99 -6.45
CA GLN A 42 12.83 -13.02 -7.30
C GLN A 42 11.81 -13.82 -6.49
N ASN A 43 10.59 -13.93 -7.00
CA ASN A 43 9.55 -14.72 -6.36
C ASN A 43 9.83 -16.22 -6.56
N ARG A 44 9.95 -16.95 -5.44
CA ARG A 44 9.94 -18.42 -5.45
C ARG A 44 8.55 -18.99 -5.15
N SER A 45 7.83 -18.39 -4.21
CA SER A 45 6.51 -18.83 -3.75
C SER A 45 5.45 -17.73 -3.79
N SER A 46 5.82 -16.53 -4.27
CA SER A 46 4.96 -15.34 -4.38
C SER A 46 4.25 -14.88 -3.10
N HIS A 47 4.58 -15.40 -1.91
CA HIS A 47 3.94 -15.00 -0.65
C HIS A 47 4.14 -13.52 -0.35
N LEU A 48 5.38 -13.02 -0.46
CA LEU A 48 5.68 -11.61 -0.19
C LEU A 48 4.93 -10.70 -1.17
N GLU A 49 4.98 -10.99 -2.47
CA GLU A 49 4.24 -10.22 -3.47
C GLU A 49 2.72 -10.29 -3.24
N GLY A 50 2.19 -11.48 -2.95
CA GLY A 50 0.78 -11.72 -2.67
C GLY A 50 0.26 -10.97 -1.46
N SER A 51 1.12 -10.69 -0.47
CA SER A 51 0.75 -9.90 0.71
C SER A 51 0.45 -8.42 0.41
N ILE A 52 0.97 -7.90 -0.71
CA ILE A 52 0.82 -6.49 -1.08
C ILE A 52 -0.59 -6.26 -1.60
N SER A 53 -1.41 -5.58 -0.81
CA SER A 53 -2.83 -5.38 -1.11
C SER A 53 -3.41 -4.16 -0.40
N ILE A 54 -4.64 -3.80 -0.77
CA ILE A 54 -5.43 -2.81 -0.04
C ILE A 54 -5.93 -3.47 1.25
N ALA A 55 -5.51 -2.93 2.40
CA ALA A 55 -5.94 -3.31 3.75
C ALA A 55 -7.32 -2.84 4.10
N GLU A 56 -7.59 -1.59 3.76
CA GLU A 56 -8.86 -0.98 4.05
C GLU A 56 -9.22 -0.11 2.86
N LYS A 57 -10.37 -0.42 2.24
CA LYS A 57 -10.88 0.41 1.15
C LYS A 57 -11.15 1.82 1.68
N ALA A 58 -11.04 2.78 0.77
CA ALA A 58 -11.28 4.17 1.10
C ALA A 58 -12.69 4.36 1.63
N HIS A 59 -12.81 5.01 2.79
CA HIS A 59 -14.07 5.35 3.42
C HIS A 59 -13.93 6.73 4.09
N ARG A 60 -15.07 7.37 4.31
CA ARG A 60 -15.11 8.68 4.97
C ARG A 60 -14.93 8.51 6.47
N VAL A 61 -14.06 9.32 7.05
CA VAL A 61 -13.87 9.45 8.50
C VAL A 61 -13.88 10.94 8.86
N GLY A 62 -14.97 11.37 9.48
CA GLY A 62 -15.21 12.79 9.75
C GLY A 62 -15.22 13.62 8.46
N SER A 63 -14.29 14.56 8.36
CA SER A 63 -14.10 15.44 7.18
C SER A 63 -13.16 14.86 6.13
N GLU A 64 -12.55 13.70 6.38
CA GLU A 64 -11.50 13.14 5.53
C GLU A 64 -11.96 11.83 4.87
N VAL A 65 -11.22 11.42 3.84
CA VAL A 65 -11.34 10.09 3.24
C VAL A 65 -10.01 9.38 3.42
N ARG A 66 -10.03 8.22 4.08
CA ARG A 66 -8.84 7.42 4.36
C ARG A 66 -8.99 6.01 3.85
N GLY A 67 -7.87 5.40 3.47
CA GLY A 67 -7.74 3.99 3.16
C GLY A 67 -6.34 3.52 3.55
N LEU A 68 -6.16 2.21 3.63
CA LEU A 68 -4.89 1.60 4.03
C LEU A 68 -4.47 0.58 2.97
N TRP A 69 -3.19 0.57 2.61
CA TRP A 69 -2.60 -0.40 1.69
C TRP A 69 -1.17 -0.73 2.15
N GLY A 70 -0.66 -1.88 1.73
CA GLY A 70 0.69 -2.33 2.08
C GLY A 70 0.79 -3.86 2.09
N SER A 71 1.83 -4.38 2.74
CA SER A 71 1.98 -5.82 2.97
C SER A 71 1.21 -6.24 4.23
N LYS A 72 0.51 -7.37 4.16
CA LYS A 72 -0.27 -7.95 5.28
C LYS A 72 0.18 -9.35 5.63
N ASP A 73 -0.10 -9.75 6.86
CA ASP A 73 -0.02 -11.14 7.32
C ASP A 73 1.38 -11.78 7.19
N ILE A 74 2.40 -10.97 6.90
CA ILE A 74 3.79 -11.40 6.73
C ILE A 74 4.70 -10.53 7.59
N VAL A 75 5.17 -11.10 8.69
CA VAL A 75 6.05 -10.41 9.66
C VAL A 75 7.39 -10.00 9.03
N TYR A 76 7.91 -10.82 8.11
CA TYR A 76 9.20 -10.57 7.45
C TYR A 76 9.13 -9.54 6.31
N ALA A 77 7.96 -8.97 6.01
CA ALA A 77 7.82 -7.96 4.97
C ALA A 77 8.57 -6.66 5.34
N LEU A 78 8.48 -6.26 6.61
CA LEU A 78 9.11 -5.03 7.11
C LEU A 78 10.64 -5.08 6.98
N ILE A 79 11.25 -6.22 7.31
CA ILE A 79 12.71 -6.37 7.21
C ILE A 79 13.18 -6.38 5.75
N HIS A 80 12.33 -6.74 4.78
CA HIS A 80 12.65 -6.58 3.37
C HIS A 80 12.55 -5.13 2.89
N GLU A 81 11.57 -4.36 3.36
CA GLU A 81 11.45 -2.93 3.02
C GLU A 81 12.65 -2.13 3.56
N LEU A 82 12.97 -2.30 4.84
CA LEU A 82 13.96 -1.47 5.53
C LEU A 82 15.37 -2.05 5.52
N GLY A 83 15.50 -3.37 5.29
CA GLY A 83 16.74 -4.09 5.58
C GLY A 83 16.99 -4.20 7.08
N GLY A 84 18.05 -4.92 7.44
CA GLY A 84 18.54 -4.95 8.81
C GLY A 84 19.11 -6.30 9.22
N LYS A 85 19.46 -6.35 10.49
CA LYS A 85 20.16 -7.47 11.11
C LYS A 85 19.23 -8.26 12.00
N ILE A 86 19.08 -9.55 11.70
CA ILE A 86 18.32 -10.50 12.51
C ILE A 86 19.29 -11.21 13.44
N VAL A 87 19.01 -11.17 14.74
CA VAL A 87 19.82 -11.81 15.79
C VAL A 87 18.96 -12.74 16.66
N PRO A 88 19.55 -13.78 17.28
CA PRO A 88 18.85 -14.63 18.23
C PRO A 88 18.35 -13.83 19.44
N LYS A 89 17.10 -14.06 19.87
CA LYS A 89 16.53 -13.38 21.05
C LYS A 89 16.86 -14.08 22.37
N LYS A 90 16.85 -15.42 22.38
CA LYS A 90 17.02 -16.25 23.60
C LYS A 90 18.03 -17.38 23.43
N ALA A 91 18.12 -17.93 22.22
CA ALA A 91 19.05 -19.00 21.88
C ALA A 91 20.44 -18.42 21.55
N PRO A 92 21.53 -19.22 21.61
CA PRO A 92 22.86 -18.74 21.25
C PRO A 92 23.04 -18.51 19.74
N LYS A 93 22.29 -19.21 18.88
CA LYS A 93 22.38 -19.12 17.42
C LYS A 93 21.00 -19.15 16.76
N LEU A 94 20.88 -18.57 15.57
CA LEU A 94 19.72 -18.71 14.71
C LEU A 94 19.77 -20.07 14.02
N LYS A 95 18.63 -20.75 13.95
CA LYS A 95 18.50 -22.02 13.25
C LYS A 95 17.23 -22.03 12.42
N PHE A 96 17.36 -22.22 11.11
CA PHE A 96 16.25 -22.23 10.17
C PHE A 96 16.57 -23.11 8.96
N GLN A 97 15.54 -23.51 8.21
CA GLN A 97 15.71 -24.35 7.02
C GLN A 97 15.73 -23.51 5.75
N ILE A 98 16.66 -23.83 4.84
CA ILE A 98 16.71 -23.30 3.48
C ILE A 98 16.86 -24.48 2.52
N GLY A 99 15.90 -24.65 1.59
CA GLY A 99 15.98 -25.70 0.58
C GLY A 99 16.10 -27.12 1.15
N GLY A 100 15.47 -27.38 2.30
CA GLY A 100 15.54 -28.67 3.01
C GLY A 100 16.77 -28.87 3.90
N SER A 101 17.74 -27.95 3.87
CA SER A 101 18.95 -28.00 4.72
C SER A 101 18.81 -27.10 5.93
N TRP A 102 19.24 -27.59 7.10
CA TRP A 102 19.32 -26.77 8.32
C TRP A 102 20.54 -25.86 8.28
N VAL A 103 20.32 -24.56 8.42
CA VAL A 103 21.37 -23.55 8.53
C VAL A 103 21.41 -23.04 9.97
N THR A 104 22.62 -22.93 10.53
CA THR A 104 22.85 -22.39 11.88
C THR A 104 23.88 -21.27 11.81
N VAL A 105 23.49 -20.05 12.20
CA VAL A 105 24.34 -18.85 12.10
C VAL A 105 24.15 -17.93 13.31
N ASP A 106 25.11 -17.06 13.58
CA ASP A 106 25.02 -16.12 14.70
C ASP A 106 24.10 -14.93 14.38
N GLU A 107 24.09 -14.48 13.12
CA GLU A 107 23.21 -13.41 12.64
C GLU A 107 22.91 -13.55 11.14
N VAL A 108 21.86 -12.89 10.69
CA VAL A 108 21.53 -12.74 9.26
C VAL A 108 21.40 -11.26 8.94
N ASN A 109 22.18 -10.78 7.97
CA ASN A 109 22.04 -9.42 7.46
C ASN A 109 21.22 -9.42 6.17
N ILE A 110 20.11 -8.70 6.16
CA ILE A 110 19.22 -8.57 5.00
C ILE A 110 19.40 -7.17 4.41
N PRO A 111 19.75 -7.03 3.12
CA PRO A 111 19.81 -5.72 2.48
C PRO A 111 18.40 -5.15 2.33
N ALA A 112 18.29 -3.81 2.40
CA ALA A 112 17.05 -3.11 2.12
C ALA A 112 16.63 -3.32 0.66
N ARG A 113 15.36 -3.65 0.44
CA ARG A 113 14.75 -3.84 -0.88
C ARG A 113 13.42 -3.08 -0.90
N PRO A 114 13.46 -1.74 -0.88
CA PRO A 114 12.24 -0.94 -0.74
C PRO A 114 11.32 -1.12 -1.94
N TYR A 115 10.04 -1.36 -1.67
CA TYR A 115 8.99 -1.60 -2.67
C TYR A 115 7.70 -0.85 -2.34
N LEU A 116 7.42 -0.58 -1.05
CA LEU A 116 6.25 0.19 -0.64
C LEU A 116 6.49 1.70 -0.76
N ARG A 117 7.61 2.21 -0.22
CA ARG A 117 7.91 3.65 -0.29
C ARG A 117 8.05 4.16 -1.73
N PRO A 118 8.82 3.51 -2.63
CA PRO A 118 8.91 3.96 -4.02
C PRO A 118 7.56 3.93 -4.75
N ALA A 119 6.71 2.96 -4.43
CA ALA A 119 5.36 2.88 -4.99
C ALA A 119 4.45 4.01 -4.50
N ALA A 120 4.54 4.39 -3.22
CA ALA A 120 3.84 5.56 -2.70
C ALA A 120 4.30 6.84 -3.42
N ASP A 121 5.61 7.03 -3.57
CA ASP A 121 6.19 8.21 -4.21
C ASP A 121 5.76 8.33 -5.69
N ALA A 122 5.61 7.20 -6.39
CA ALA A 122 5.13 7.17 -7.77
C ALA A 122 3.61 7.37 -7.92
N ALA A 123 2.82 6.92 -6.94
CA ALA A 123 1.36 6.92 -7.03
C ALA A 123 0.70 8.16 -6.41
N TYR A 124 1.17 8.62 -5.25
CA TYR A 124 0.54 9.70 -4.48
C TYR A 124 0.41 11.03 -5.24
N PRO A 125 1.38 11.45 -6.07
CA PRO A 125 1.22 12.65 -6.91
C PRO A 125 0.01 12.59 -7.85
N LYS A 126 -0.48 11.39 -8.19
CA LYS A 126 -1.62 11.18 -9.10
C LYS A 126 -2.97 11.32 -8.39
N LEU A 127 -3.00 11.42 -7.06
CA LEU A 127 -4.25 11.43 -6.27
C LEU A 127 -5.22 12.52 -6.75
N ALA A 128 -4.75 13.75 -6.92
CA ALA A 128 -5.60 14.84 -7.37
C ALA A 128 -6.21 14.60 -8.75
N ALA A 129 -5.46 14.00 -9.67
CA ALA A 129 -5.96 13.61 -10.99
C ALA A 129 -7.02 12.49 -10.88
N ASN A 130 -6.77 11.50 -10.03
CA ASN A 130 -7.70 10.40 -9.78
C ASN A 130 -9.02 10.86 -9.15
N ILE A 131 -8.98 11.85 -8.25
CA ILE A 131 -10.19 12.48 -7.68
C ILE A 131 -10.94 13.27 -8.76
N ARG A 132 -10.24 14.08 -9.57
CA ARG A 132 -10.88 14.82 -10.68
C ARG A 132 -11.58 13.88 -11.65
N GLN A 133 -10.93 12.75 -11.99
CA GLN A 133 -11.54 11.72 -12.82
C GLN A 133 -12.81 11.18 -12.17
N GLY A 134 -12.76 10.79 -10.90
CA GLY A 134 -13.93 10.30 -10.17
C GLY A 134 -15.08 11.31 -10.15
N PHE A 135 -14.78 12.61 -10.04
CA PHE A 135 -15.79 13.67 -10.09
C PHE A 135 -16.39 13.84 -11.50
N ALA A 136 -15.62 13.59 -12.56
CA ALA A 136 -16.15 13.66 -13.92
C ALA A 136 -17.06 12.47 -14.26
N THR A 137 -16.80 11.28 -13.69
CA THR A 137 -17.45 10.02 -14.07
C THR A 137 -18.63 9.59 -13.19
N LEU A 138 -18.76 10.14 -11.98
CA LEU A 138 -19.82 9.80 -11.01
C LEU A 138 -20.92 10.87 -10.96
#